data_AF-A0AAJ2NSN6-F1
#
_entry.id   AF-A0AAJ2NSN6-F1
#
_cell.length_a   1.000
_cell.length_b   1.000
_cell.length_c   1.000
_cell.angle_alpha   90.00
_cell.angle_beta   90.00
_cell.angle_gamma   90.00
#
_symmetry.space_group_name_H-M   'P 1'
#
loop_
_entity.id
_entity.type
_entity.pdbx_description
1 polymer ?
#
loop_
_entity_poly.entity_id
_entity_poly.type
_entity_poly.pdbx_seq_one_letter_code
_entity_poly.pdbx_strand_id
1 'polypeptide(L)'
;HEHVENYRRGELQQTLITFQNKQSYLFPVSFGTIETQMLRTALLKTKLLQRIESNQRKSFYLLHGPKSSKASESVRVYGDDIFLKDRK
;
A
#
# COMPACT_ATOMS: atom_id res chain seq x y z
N HIS A 1 -8.38 8.92 13.06
CA HIS A 1 -7.86 8.30 14.30
C HIS A 1 -6.70 9.09 14.85
N GLU A 2 -5.54 9.19 14.18
CA GLU A 2 -4.33 9.78 14.79
C GLU A 2 -4.51 11.20 15.31
N HIS A 3 -5.28 12.04 14.62
CA HIS A 3 -5.55 13.42 15.06
C HIS A 3 -6.82 13.56 15.90
N VAL A 4 -7.58 12.47 16.07
CA VAL A 4 -8.83 12.46 16.86
C VAL A 4 -8.51 11.86 18.22
N GLU A 5 -8.74 12.64 19.28
CA GLU A 5 -8.59 12.16 20.65
C GLU A 5 -9.81 11.34 21.08
N ASN A 6 -11.01 11.87 20.82
CA ASN A 6 -12.26 11.18 21.14
C ASN A 6 -13.39 11.69 20.25
N TYR A 7 -14.43 10.89 20.07
CA TYR A 7 -15.69 11.27 19.46
C TYR A 7 -16.86 10.74 20.28
N ARG A 8 -17.87 11.57 20.52
CA ARG A 8 -19.07 11.20 21.30
C ARG A 8 -20.33 11.69 20.61
N ARG A 9 -21.44 10.98 20.88
CA ARG A 9 -22.76 11.35 20.35
C ARG A 9 -23.18 12.70 20.93
N GLY A 10 -23.57 13.63 20.06
CA GLY A 10 -24.21 14.89 20.42
C GLY A 10 -25.73 14.79 20.32
N GLU A 11 -26.41 15.91 20.52
CA GLU A 11 -27.87 15.99 20.31
C GLU A 11 -28.19 16.04 18.80
N LEU A 12 -29.37 15.55 18.42
CA LEU A 12 -29.92 15.69 17.05
C LEU A 12 -29.06 15.09 15.91
N GLN A 13 -28.57 13.86 16.08
CA GLN A 13 -27.73 13.16 15.08
C GLN A 13 -26.40 13.87 14.78
N GLN A 14 -25.93 14.73 15.67
CA GLN A 14 -24.63 15.37 15.55
C GLN A 14 -23.59 14.56 16.36
N THR A 15 -22.32 14.72 16.01
CA THR A 15 -21.21 14.08 16.71
C THR A 15 -20.21 15.14 17.13
N LEU A 16 -19.88 15.18 18.41
CA LEU A 16 -18.80 16.01 18.91
C LEU A 16 -17.49 15.24 18.77
N ILE A 17 -16.52 15.82 18.06
CA ILE A 17 -15.19 15.26 17.88
C ILE A 17 -14.19 16.18 18.56
N THR A 18 -13.41 15.63 19.48
CA THR A 18 -12.27 16.29 20.11
C THR A 18 -11.00 15.84 19.40
N PHE A 19 -10.25 16.80 18.90
CA PHE A 19 -8.95 16.57 18.26
C PHE A 19 -7.83 16.64 19.29
N GLN A 20 -6.65 16.11 18.94
CA GLN A 20 -5.51 16.07 19.87
C GLN A 20 -5.04 17.45 20.37
N ASN A 21 -5.29 18.50 19.59
CA ASN A 21 -5.03 19.88 19.99
C ASN A 21 -6.06 20.42 21.00
N LYS A 22 -6.89 19.55 21.58
CA LYS A 22 -7.98 19.85 22.53
C LYS A 22 -9.13 20.67 21.96
N GLN A 23 -9.10 20.99 20.67
CA GLN A 23 -10.22 21.66 20.02
C GLN A 23 -11.32 20.64 19.74
N SER A 24 -12.56 21.05 20.00
CA SER A 24 -13.73 20.21 19.81
C SER A 24 -14.69 20.86 18.83
N TYR A 25 -15.16 20.08 17.87
CA TYR A 25 -16.07 20.54 16.83
C TYR A 25 -17.26 19.60 16.72
N LEU A 26 -18.41 20.20 16.46
CA LEU A 26 -19.66 19.49 16.33
C LEU A 26 -19.96 19.30 14.85
N PHE A 27 -20.06 18.05 14.42
CA PHE A 27 -20.29 17.71 13.03
C PHE A 27 -21.74 17.27 12.83
N PRO A 28 -22.42 17.72 11.76
CA PRO A 28 -23.81 17.39 11.48
C PRO A 28 -23.93 15.99 10.84
N VAL A 29 -23.33 15.00 11.48
CA VAL A 29 -23.33 13.60 11.03
C VAL A 29 -23.45 12.67 12.21
N SER A 30 -24.11 11.54 11.98
CA SER A 30 -24.38 10.56 13.02
C SER A 30 -23.10 9.95 13.59
N PHE A 31 -23.17 9.53 14.85
CA PHE A 31 -22.06 8.86 15.53
C PHE A 31 -21.56 7.63 14.75
N GLY A 32 -22.48 6.82 14.22
CA GLY A 32 -22.13 5.62 13.45
C GLY A 32 -21.39 5.93 12.14
N THR A 33 -21.67 7.09 11.53
CA THR A 33 -20.92 7.58 10.36
C THR A 33 -19.47 7.85 10.75
N ILE A 34 -19.23 8.58 11.86
CA ILE A 34 -17.88 8.87 12.32
C ILE A 34 -17.12 7.60 12.70
N GLU A 35 -17.76 6.71 13.47
CA GLU A 35 -17.17 5.43 13.88
C GLU A 35 -16.74 4.59 12.67
N THR A 36 -17.63 4.45 11.69
CA THR A 36 -17.32 3.70 10.46
C THR A 36 -16.14 4.33 9.71
N GLN A 37 -16.07 5.66 9.62
CA GLN A 37 -14.95 6.33 8.97
C GLN A 37 -13.64 6.18 9.74
N MET A 38 -13.68 6.17 11.07
CA MET A 38 -12.49 5.90 11.88
C MET A 38 -11.96 4.49 11.62
N LEU A 39 -12.82 3.47 11.59
CA LEU A 39 -12.45 2.09 11.31
C LEU A 39 -11.90 1.90 9.89
N ARG A 40 -12.55 2.47 8.88
CA ARG A 40 -12.08 2.43 7.48
C ARG A 40 -10.71 3.07 7.33
N THR A 41 -10.49 4.20 7.98
CA THR A 41 -9.20 4.92 7.97
C THR A 41 -8.11 4.08 8.63
N ALA A 42 -8.40 3.46 9.78
CA ALA A 42 -7.46 2.58 10.46
C ALA A 42 -7.08 1.36 9.59
N LEU A 43 -8.07 0.71 8.98
CA LEU A 43 -7.85 -0.42 8.06
C LEU A 43 -7.00 -0.01 6.85
N LEU A 44 -7.30 1.14 6.23
CA LEU A 44 -6.55 1.64 5.08
C LEU A 44 -5.10 1.95 5.45
N LYS A 45 -4.87 2.56 6.62
CA LYS A 45 -3.52 2.82 7.15
C LYS A 45 -2.75 1.52 7.36
N THR A 46 -3.37 0.51 7.97
CA THR A 46 -2.76 -0.82 8.14
C THR A 46 -2.39 -1.46 6.80
N LYS A 47 -3.30 -1.46 5.82
CA LYS A 47 -3.03 -1.99 4.47
C LYS A 47 -1.89 -1.24 3.76
N LEU A 48 -1.83 0.07 3.93
CA LEU A 48 -0.75 0.89 3.38
C LEU A 48 0.60 0.50 3.98
N LEU A 49 0.68 0.38 5.31
CA LEU A 49 1.91 -0.03 6.01
C LEU A 49 2.37 -1.43 5.59
N GLN A 50 1.44 -2.39 5.51
CA GLN A 50 1.74 -3.73 5.00
C GLN A 50 2.32 -3.71 3.58
N ARG A 51 1.78 -2.86 2.71
CA ARG A 51 2.28 -2.72 1.34
C ARG A 51 3.68 -2.10 1.30
N ILE A 52 3.95 -1.10 2.14
CA ILE A 52 5.27 -0.49 2.27
C ILE A 52 6.29 -1.53 2.74
N GLU A 53 5.99 -2.28 3.80
CA GLU A 53 6.85 -3.33 4.33
C GLU A 53 7.11 -4.44 3.29
N SER A 54 6.07 -4.90 2.60
CA SER A 54 6.19 -5.91 1.53
C SER A 54 7.06 -5.42 0.38
N ASN A 55 6.89 -4.17 -0.05
CA ASN A 55 7.70 -3.58 -1.11
C ASN A 55 9.16 -3.38 -0.67
N GLN A 56 9.41 -2.94 0.56
CA GLN A 56 10.76 -2.84 1.12
C GLN A 56 11.46 -4.20 1.12
N ARG A 57 10.77 -5.26 1.58
CA ARG A 57 11.30 -6.65 1.51
C ARG A 57 11.62 -7.06 0.08
N LYS A 58 10.71 -6.86 -0.88
CA LYS A 58 10.95 -7.17 -2.29
C LYS A 58 12.13 -6.40 -2.86
N SER A 59 12.26 -5.10 -2.55
CA SER A 59 13.39 -4.29 -2.98
C SER A 59 14.71 -4.79 -2.41
N PHE A 60 14.72 -5.21 -1.14
CA PHE A 60 15.89 -5.82 -0.52
C PHE A 60 16.29 -7.12 -1.23
N TYR A 61 15.34 -8.01 -1.53
CA TYR A 61 15.63 -9.24 -2.29
C TYR A 61 16.02 -8.98 -3.75
N LEU A 62 15.53 -7.92 -4.40
CA LEU A 62 15.94 -7.54 -5.76
C LEU A 62 17.36 -6.96 -5.79
N LEU A 63 17.75 -6.17 -4.79
CA LEU A 63 19.06 -5.52 -4.70
C LEU A 63 20.15 -6.44 -4.12
N HIS A 64 19.79 -7.31 -3.19
CA HIS A 64 20.71 -8.18 -2.44
C HIS A 64 20.45 -9.68 -2.67
N GLY A 65 19.55 -10.02 -3.59
CA GLY A 65 19.35 -11.40 -4.01
C GLY A 65 20.67 -11.99 -4.53
N PRO A 66 20.86 -13.33 -4.40
CA PRO A 66 22.03 -13.97 -4.95
C PRO A 66 22.13 -13.56 -6.43
N LYS A 67 23.29 -13.00 -6.83
CA LYS A 67 23.61 -12.74 -8.23
C LYS A 67 23.19 -13.98 -8.99
N SER A 68 22.31 -13.83 -9.99
CA SER A 68 21.83 -14.94 -10.81
C SER A 68 22.97 -15.92 -11.00
N SER A 69 22.87 -17.11 -10.39
CA SER A 69 23.80 -18.18 -10.70
C SER A 69 23.67 -18.35 -12.20
N LYS A 70 24.64 -17.81 -12.95
CA LYS A 70 24.71 -18.07 -14.39
C LYS A 70 24.77 -19.58 -14.45
N ALA A 71 23.71 -20.21 -14.94
CA ALA A 71 23.73 -21.64 -15.15
C ALA A 71 25.00 -21.92 -15.97
N SER A 72 25.74 -22.95 -15.58
CA SER A 72 26.90 -23.43 -16.34
C SER A 72 26.42 -24.14 -17.62
N GLU A 73 25.46 -23.55 -18.32
CA GLU A 73 25.09 -23.98 -19.65
C GLU A 73 26.21 -23.52 -20.59
N SER A 74 27.03 -24.49 -20.97
CA SER A 74 27.95 -24.36 -22.09
C SER A 74 27.14 -23.88 -23.30
N VAL A 75 27.74 -22.94 -24.06
CA VAL A 75 27.20 -22.36 -25.29
C VAL A 75 26.43 -23.41 -26.09
N ARG A 76 25.10 -23.37 -26.01
CA ARG A 76 24.25 -24.11 -26.94
C ARG A 76 24.27 -23.31 -28.24
N VAL A 77 25.10 -23.76 -29.17
CA VAL A 77 24.99 -23.40 -30.58
C VAL A 77 23.59 -23.81 -31.01
N TYR A 78 22.67 -22.86 -31.08
CA TYR A 78 21.33 -23.07 -31.61
C TYR A 78 21.13 -22.07 -32.75
N GLY A 79 20.99 -22.61 -33.96
CA GLY A 79 20.47 -21.88 -35.12
C GLY A 79 21.53 -21.13 -35.93
N ASP A 80 22.45 -21.88 -36.54
CA ASP A 80 23.12 -21.41 -37.76
C ASP A 80 22.13 -21.60 -38.92
N ASP A 81 21.10 -20.76 -38.96
CA ASP A 81 20.14 -20.66 -40.08
C ASP A 81 19.69 -19.18 -40.17
N ILE A 82 20.67 -18.30 -40.39
CA ILE A 82 20.39 -16.95 -40.86
C ILE A 82 20.01 -17.06 -42.35
N PHE A 83 18.70 -17.03 -42.59
CA PHE A 83 18.02 -16.54 -43.79
C PHE A 83 18.92 -16.22 -45.00
N LEU A 84 19.05 -17.17 -45.93
CA LEU A 84 19.39 -16.84 -47.31
C LEU A 84 18.17 -16.16 -47.95
N LYS A 85 18.08 -14.85 -47.78
CA LYS A 85 17.04 -14.02 -48.40
C LYS A 85 17.62 -13.28 -49.62
N ASP A 86 17.08 -13.68 -50.77
CA ASP A 86 16.92 -12.94 -52.03
C ASP A 86 18.14 -12.57 -52.91
N ARG A 87 18.16 -13.24 -54.08
CA ARG A 87 18.28 -12.72 -55.46
C ARG A 87 19.12 -11.46 -55.71
N LYS A 88 20.19 -11.62 -56.51
CA LYS A 88 20.22 -11.14 -57.91
C LYS A 88 21.31 -11.84 -58.71
#